data_AF-A0A1B8SF74-F1
#
_entry.id   AF-A0A1B8SF74-F1
#
_cell.length_a   1.000
_cell.length_b   1.000
_cell.length_c   1.000
_cell.angle_alpha   90.00
_cell.angle_beta   90.00
_cell.angle_gamma   90.00
#
_symmetry.space_group_name_H-M   'P 1'
#
loop_
_entity.id
_entity.type
_entity.pdbx_description
1 polymer ?
#
loop_
_entity_poly.entity_id
_entity_poly.type
_entity_poly.pdbx_seq_one_letter_code
_entity_poly.pdbx_strand_id
1 'polypeptide(L)'
;MTTNDVVVATSAADSAAVDDVRSRYAELLGRQAALGAAVFAAVGTAGPAFDDAHRAVQAFIDQGVRPQLRAAVELIYPASSGVERSRLLVEGLLGETQLIEQAAARIARDTDRVQIAAHVEALRVLLEALLGKVADLLLPALAEASGVSLADLAAQLPAIPSELPSAQPGPAAHAHGHGHGHGGCGCGEENEEMPELDVREIPHAIRHATVFGAFDAVPVGASMILVAPHDPIPLLHQLAERSGGRIAVGYEERGPEAWRLRLTRV
;
A
#
# COMPACT_ATOMS: atom_id res chain seq x y z
N MET A 1 -10.73 -14.87 -10.56
CA MET A 1 -10.03 -15.48 -11.72
C MET A 1 -8.77 -14.66 -11.91
N THR A 2 -7.69 -15.01 -11.22
CA THR A 2 -6.41 -14.29 -11.31
C THR A 2 -5.70 -14.79 -12.55
N THR A 3 -5.77 -14.01 -13.63
CA THR A 3 -4.87 -14.21 -14.76
C THR A 3 -3.45 -13.97 -14.27
N ASN A 4 -2.58 -14.91 -14.59
CA ASN A 4 -1.15 -14.79 -14.44
C ASN A 4 -0.72 -13.72 -15.48
N ASP A 5 -0.90 -12.44 -15.16
CA ASP A 5 -0.61 -11.33 -16.07
C ASP A 5 0.91 -11.13 -16.14
N VAL A 6 1.56 -12.01 -16.89
CA VAL A 6 2.80 -11.66 -17.55
C VAL A 6 2.48 -10.42 -18.39
N VAL A 7 2.96 -9.26 -17.96
CA VAL A 7 2.82 -8.02 -18.74
C VAL A 7 3.50 -8.28 -20.08
N VAL A 8 2.73 -8.28 -21.17
CA VAL A 8 3.27 -8.49 -22.52
C VAL A 8 3.89 -7.17 -22.99
N ALA A 9 5.00 -6.78 -22.39
CA ALA A 9 5.66 -5.53 -22.76
C ALA A 9 6.33 -5.64 -24.14
N THR A 10 6.32 -4.55 -24.90
CA THR A 10 7.03 -4.46 -26.19
C THR A 10 8.55 -4.46 -26.01
N SER A 11 9.04 -4.17 -24.79
CA SER A 11 10.44 -4.29 -24.41
C SER A 11 10.62 -4.69 -22.93
N ALA A 12 11.79 -5.26 -22.60
CA ALA A 12 12.15 -5.54 -21.20
C ALA A 12 12.28 -4.26 -20.35
N ALA A 13 12.67 -3.14 -20.97
CA ALA A 13 12.75 -1.85 -20.30
C ALA A 13 11.36 -1.34 -19.90
N ASP A 14 10.35 -1.52 -20.76
CA ASP A 14 8.97 -1.14 -20.44
C ASP A 14 8.38 -2.02 -19.35
N SER A 15 8.70 -3.33 -19.33
CA SER A 15 8.30 -4.21 -18.24
C SER A 15 8.88 -3.75 -16.90
N ALA A 16 10.17 -3.43 -16.86
CA ALA A 16 10.82 -2.92 -15.65
C ALA A 16 10.22 -1.57 -15.22
N ALA A 17 9.87 -0.70 -16.18
CA ALA A 17 9.22 0.57 -15.91
C ALA A 17 7.83 0.40 -15.27
N VAL A 18 7.05 -0.61 -15.67
CA VAL A 18 5.77 -0.94 -15.00
C VAL A 18 6.00 -1.24 -13.52
N ASP A 19 6.94 -2.12 -13.21
CA ASP A 19 7.22 -2.53 -11.84
C ASP A 19 7.76 -1.38 -10.97
N ASP A 20 8.65 -0.57 -11.54
CA ASP A 20 9.19 0.63 -10.87
C ASP A 20 8.09 1.64 -10.53
N VAL A 21 7.16 1.90 -11.45
CA VAL A 21 6.06 2.85 -11.22
C VAL A 21 5.07 2.28 -10.20
N ARG A 22 4.77 0.97 -10.27
CA ARG A 22 3.92 0.29 -9.28
C ARG A 22 4.51 0.37 -7.88
N SER A 23 5.82 0.13 -7.75
CA SER A 23 6.54 0.23 -6.48
C SER A 23 6.46 1.64 -5.89
N ARG A 24 6.69 2.67 -6.73
CA ARG A 24 6.54 4.08 -6.33
C ARG A 24 5.12 4.42 -5.85
N TYR A 25 4.09 3.93 -6.53
CA TYR A 25 2.70 4.15 -6.12
C TYR A 25 2.36 3.45 -4.80
N ALA A 26 2.89 2.25 -4.57
CA ALA A 26 2.73 1.55 -3.30
C ALA A 26 3.38 2.32 -2.14
N GLU A 27 4.57 2.90 -2.35
CA GLU A 27 5.20 3.75 -1.34
C GLU A 27 4.36 4.99 -1.01
N LEU A 28 3.80 5.64 -2.05
CA LEU A 28 2.94 6.82 -1.88
C LEU A 28 1.68 6.47 -1.08
N LEU A 29 1.02 5.35 -1.38
CA LEU A 29 -0.16 4.88 -0.65
C LEU A 29 0.18 4.51 0.80
N GLY A 30 1.31 3.85 1.04
CA GLY A 30 1.77 3.52 2.40
C GLY A 30 2.01 4.78 3.25
N ARG A 31 2.67 5.79 2.67
CA ARG A 31 2.92 7.07 3.35
C ARG A 31 1.62 7.82 3.64
N GLN A 32 0.69 7.84 2.68
CA GLN A 32 -0.62 8.44 2.90
C GLN A 32 -1.38 7.74 4.04
N ALA A 33 -1.42 6.40 4.07
CA ALA A 33 -2.10 5.64 5.12
C ALA A 33 -1.54 5.97 6.51
N ALA A 34 -0.21 6.07 6.65
CA ALA A 34 0.44 6.46 7.90
C ALA A 34 0.05 7.87 8.36
N LEU A 35 -0.03 8.83 7.43
CA LEU A 35 -0.46 10.21 7.72
C LEU A 35 -1.94 10.28 8.12
N GLY A 36 -2.81 9.51 7.44
CA GLY A 36 -4.23 9.40 7.80
C GLY A 36 -4.44 8.87 9.21
N ALA A 37 -3.72 7.79 9.57
CA ALA A 37 -3.74 7.24 10.91
C ALA A 37 -3.29 8.26 11.98
N ALA A 38 -2.27 9.05 11.67
CA ALA A 38 -1.78 10.09 12.59
C ALA A 38 -2.79 11.23 12.80
N VAL A 39 -3.44 11.69 11.73
CA VAL A 39 -4.53 12.67 11.85
C VAL A 39 -5.64 12.10 12.74
N PHE A 40 -6.10 10.88 12.45
CA PHE A 40 -7.19 10.24 13.20
C PHE A 40 -6.86 10.08 14.68
N ALA A 41 -5.64 9.62 15.00
CA ALA A 41 -5.18 9.49 16.39
C ALA A 41 -5.14 10.84 17.14
N ALA A 42 -4.90 11.94 16.42
CA ALA A 42 -4.77 13.27 17.01
C ALA A 42 -6.08 14.07 17.11
N VAL A 43 -7.16 13.68 16.41
CA VAL A 43 -8.44 14.44 16.34
C VAL A 43 -8.97 14.85 17.72
N GLY A 44 -9.00 13.90 18.67
CA GLY A 44 -9.52 14.12 20.03
C GLY A 44 -8.49 14.62 21.03
N THR A 45 -7.23 14.80 20.61
CA THR A 45 -6.13 15.15 21.52
C THR A 45 -6.00 16.66 21.70
N ALA A 46 -5.68 17.07 22.93
CA ALA A 46 -5.27 18.44 23.21
C ALA A 46 -3.80 18.66 22.79
N GLY A 47 -3.46 19.88 22.39
CA GLY A 47 -2.10 20.24 22.00
C GLY A 47 -1.85 20.25 20.48
N PRO A 48 -0.57 20.32 20.05
CA PRO A 48 -0.20 20.62 18.67
C PRO A 48 -0.26 19.41 17.72
N ALA A 49 -0.43 18.19 18.25
CA ALA A 49 -0.31 16.95 17.50
C ALA A 49 -1.22 16.89 16.25
N PHE A 50 -2.45 17.40 16.36
CA PHE A 50 -3.36 17.47 15.23
C PHE A 50 -2.84 18.43 14.15
N ASP A 51 -2.40 19.62 14.56
CA ASP A 51 -1.93 20.66 13.65
C ASP A 51 -0.61 20.23 12.97
N ASP A 52 0.25 19.48 13.68
CA ASP A 52 1.46 18.85 13.13
C ASP A 52 1.11 17.79 12.08
N ALA A 53 0.19 16.87 12.40
CA ALA A 53 -0.26 15.84 11.47
C ALA A 53 -0.94 16.43 10.24
N HIS A 54 -1.76 17.47 10.42
CA HIS A 54 -2.42 18.18 9.33
C HIS A 54 -1.41 18.89 8.41
N ARG A 55 -0.40 19.58 8.98
CA ARG A 55 0.70 20.15 8.19
C ARG A 55 1.47 19.09 7.41
N ALA A 56 1.74 17.93 8.02
CA ALA A 56 2.41 16.83 7.35
C ALA A 56 1.61 16.30 6.16
N VAL A 57 0.28 16.17 6.30
CA VAL A 57 -0.61 15.84 5.18
C VAL A 57 -0.56 16.90 4.08
N GLN A 58 -0.62 18.19 4.41
CA GLN A 58 -0.55 19.25 3.41
C GLN A 58 0.76 19.22 2.62
N ALA A 59 1.89 19.06 3.33
CA ALA A 59 3.20 18.92 2.69
C ALA A 59 3.29 17.67 1.81
N PHE A 60 2.75 16.53 2.26
CA PHE A 60 2.66 15.32 1.44
C PHE A 60 1.83 15.51 0.17
N ILE A 61 0.69 16.20 0.26
CA ILE A 61 -0.14 16.54 -0.90
C ILE A 61 0.66 17.41 -1.89
N ASP A 62 1.29 18.46 -1.39
CA ASP A 62 1.96 19.47 -2.23
C ASP A 62 3.24 18.93 -2.90
N GLN A 63 4.00 18.12 -2.17
CA GLN A 63 5.34 17.66 -2.60
C GLN A 63 5.33 16.21 -3.12
N GLY A 64 4.39 15.38 -2.68
CA GLY A 64 4.26 13.99 -3.07
C GLY A 64 3.17 13.78 -4.12
N VAL A 65 1.93 14.16 -3.82
CA VAL A 65 0.76 13.81 -4.65
C VAL A 65 0.64 14.70 -5.90
N ARG A 66 0.61 16.02 -5.74
CA ARG A 66 0.36 16.95 -6.84
C ARG A 66 1.34 16.83 -8.01
N PRO A 67 2.67 16.67 -7.79
CA PRO A 67 3.59 16.46 -8.89
C PRO A 67 3.26 15.21 -9.72
N GLN A 68 2.85 14.11 -9.06
CA GLN A 68 2.46 12.88 -9.75
C GLN A 68 1.18 13.06 -10.56
N LEU A 69 0.17 13.71 -10.00
CA LEU A 69 -1.09 13.99 -10.71
C LEU A 69 -0.86 14.90 -11.92
N ARG A 70 -0.01 15.92 -11.77
CA ARG A 70 0.37 16.79 -12.88
C ARG A 70 1.06 15.99 -13.99
N ALA A 71 2.04 15.17 -13.63
CA ALA A 71 2.72 14.32 -14.60
C ALA A 71 1.77 13.33 -15.28
N ALA A 72 0.79 12.77 -14.54
CA ALA A 72 -0.22 11.92 -15.15
C ALA A 72 -1.02 12.67 -16.24
N VAL A 73 -1.46 13.90 -15.96
CA VAL A 73 -2.25 14.72 -16.89
C VAL A 73 -1.43 15.27 -18.06
N GLU A 74 -0.19 15.69 -17.82
CA GLU A 74 0.65 16.36 -18.83
C GLU A 74 1.45 15.38 -19.69
N LEU A 75 1.76 14.19 -19.16
CA LEU A 75 2.66 13.23 -19.81
C LEU A 75 1.96 11.89 -20.12
N ILE A 76 1.39 11.22 -19.11
CA ILE A 76 0.89 9.84 -19.26
C ILE A 76 -0.41 9.79 -20.07
N TYR A 77 -1.39 10.61 -19.72
CA TYR A 77 -2.71 10.60 -20.38
C TYR A 77 -2.63 11.01 -21.86
N PRO A 78 -1.84 12.04 -22.27
CA PRO A 78 -1.62 12.34 -23.68
C PRO A 78 -0.93 11.19 -24.44
N ALA A 79 0.08 10.56 -23.84
CA ALA A 79 0.74 9.39 -24.45
C ALA A 79 -0.20 8.19 -24.61
N SER A 80 -1.23 8.10 -23.77
CA SER A 80 -2.27 7.07 -23.83
C SER A 80 -3.29 7.28 -24.95
N SER A 81 -3.32 8.45 -25.59
CA SER A 81 -4.32 8.80 -26.62
C SER A 81 -4.26 7.91 -27.86
N GLY A 82 -3.07 7.37 -28.18
CA GLY A 82 -2.86 6.44 -29.29
C GLY A 82 -3.25 4.99 -28.98
N VAL A 83 -3.67 4.69 -27.75
CA VAL A 83 -4.03 3.34 -27.30
C VAL A 83 -5.54 3.26 -27.13
N GLU A 84 -6.21 2.65 -28.12
CA GLU A 84 -7.68 2.67 -28.24
C GLU A 84 -8.38 2.15 -26.96
N ARG A 85 -7.89 1.04 -26.39
CA ARG A 85 -8.48 0.44 -25.17
C ARG A 85 -8.35 1.30 -23.91
N SER A 86 -7.44 2.29 -23.87
CA SER A 86 -7.29 3.17 -22.70
C SER A 86 -8.12 4.45 -22.77
N ARG A 87 -8.79 4.75 -23.90
CA ARG A 87 -9.45 6.05 -24.10
C ARG A 87 -10.49 6.38 -23.03
N LEU A 88 -11.43 5.47 -22.78
CA LEU A 88 -12.48 5.66 -21.77
C LEU A 88 -11.92 5.59 -20.33
N LEU A 89 -10.88 4.80 -20.12
CA LEU A 89 -10.19 4.74 -18.82
C LEU A 89 -9.56 6.09 -18.49
N VAL A 90 -8.83 6.69 -19.44
CA VAL A 90 -8.19 8.01 -19.28
C VAL A 90 -9.21 9.11 -19.02
N GLU A 91 -10.37 9.07 -19.69
CA GLU A 91 -11.46 10.01 -19.41
C GLU A 91 -11.95 9.92 -17.95
N GLY A 92 -12.13 8.71 -17.43
CA GLY A 92 -12.46 8.49 -16.03
C GLY A 92 -11.36 8.93 -15.06
N LEU A 93 -10.10 8.61 -15.38
CA LEU A 93 -8.94 8.97 -14.55
C LEU A 93 -8.74 10.49 -14.46
N LEU A 94 -9.05 11.24 -15.52
CA LEU A 94 -9.06 12.71 -15.51
C LEU A 94 -10.09 13.25 -14.49
N GLY A 95 -11.29 12.70 -14.49
CA GLY A 95 -12.33 13.05 -13.50
C GLY A 95 -11.89 12.75 -12.06
N GLU A 96 -11.25 11.61 -11.82
CA GLU A 96 -10.75 11.26 -10.48
C GLU A 96 -9.58 12.12 -10.03
N THR A 97 -8.71 12.51 -10.96
CA THR A 97 -7.62 13.46 -10.68
C THR A 97 -8.21 14.78 -10.18
N GLN A 98 -9.31 15.26 -10.78
CA GLN A 98 -10.02 16.45 -10.31
C GLN A 98 -10.67 16.25 -8.93
N LEU A 99 -11.26 15.08 -8.66
CA LEU A 99 -11.83 14.77 -7.34
C LEU A 99 -10.76 14.76 -6.24
N ILE A 100 -9.57 14.26 -6.55
CA ILE A 100 -8.42 14.28 -5.63
C ILE A 100 -8.00 15.72 -5.33
N GLU A 101 -7.86 16.57 -6.34
CA GLU A 101 -7.53 18.00 -6.13
C GLU A 101 -8.63 18.73 -5.32
N GLN A 102 -9.90 18.39 -5.52
CA GLN A 102 -11.00 18.91 -4.70
C GLN A 102 -10.92 18.45 -3.25
N ALA A 103 -10.58 17.18 -2.99
CA ALA A 103 -10.35 16.67 -1.64
C ALA A 103 -9.16 17.38 -0.98
N ALA A 104 -8.04 17.53 -1.69
CA ALA A 104 -6.86 18.29 -1.25
C ALA A 104 -7.20 19.75 -0.91
N ALA A 105 -8.00 20.42 -1.74
CA ALA A 105 -8.43 21.80 -1.49
C ALA A 105 -9.31 21.92 -0.23
N ARG A 106 -10.17 20.92 0.05
CA ARG A 106 -10.96 20.87 1.29
C ARG A 106 -10.08 20.67 2.51
N ILE A 107 -9.12 19.72 2.47
CA ILE A 107 -8.13 19.51 3.54
C ILE A 107 -7.38 20.81 3.86
N ALA A 108 -7.05 21.60 2.84
CA ALA A 108 -6.27 22.83 3.05
C ALA A 108 -7.07 24.01 3.62
N ARG A 109 -8.39 24.05 3.42
CA ARG A 109 -9.24 25.21 3.75
C ARG A 109 -10.09 25.01 5.00
N ASP A 110 -10.42 23.76 5.32
CA ASP A 110 -11.24 23.46 6.48
C ASP A 110 -10.46 23.71 7.77
N THR A 111 -11.19 24.01 8.84
CA THR A 111 -10.66 24.25 10.18
C THR A 111 -11.26 23.29 11.21
N ASP A 112 -12.33 22.58 10.86
CA ASP A 112 -12.92 21.56 11.73
C ASP A 112 -12.09 20.27 11.68
N ARG A 113 -11.62 19.81 12.85
CA ARG A 113 -10.72 18.66 12.95
C ARG A 113 -11.34 17.36 12.44
N VAL A 114 -12.65 17.18 12.67
CA VAL A 114 -13.37 15.98 12.24
C VAL A 114 -13.57 16.00 10.73
N GLN A 115 -13.92 17.16 10.16
CA GLN A 115 -14.04 17.32 8.71
C GLN A 115 -12.70 17.11 8.00
N ILE A 116 -11.61 17.68 8.53
CA ILE A 116 -10.26 17.45 8.00
C ILE A 116 -9.95 15.96 7.99
N ALA A 117 -10.15 15.24 9.10
CA ALA A 117 -9.91 13.80 9.16
C ALA A 117 -10.74 13.02 8.13
N ALA A 118 -12.03 13.38 7.97
CA ALA A 118 -12.89 12.78 6.95
C ALA A 118 -12.40 13.06 5.52
N HIS A 119 -11.92 14.27 5.25
CA HIS A 119 -11.35 14.63 3.94
C HIS A 119 -10.02 13.90 3.66
N VAL A 120 -9.20 13.66 4.68
CA VAL A 120 -7.97 12.85 4.56
C VAL A 120 -8.28 11.41 4.21
N GLU A 121 -9.30 10.80 4.83
CA GLU A 121 -9.74 9.45 4.45
C GLU A 121 -10.39 9.40 3.06
N ALA A 122 -11.14 10.43 2.67
CA ALA A 122 -11.65 10.53 1.31
C ALA A 122 -10.51 10.60 0.28
N LEU A 123 -9.46 11.38 0.57
CA LEU A 123 -8.26 11.46 -0.26
C LEU A 123 -7.57 10.09 -0.39
N ARG A 124 -7.45 9.32 0.70
CA ARG A 124 -6.92 7.94 0.66
C ARG A 124 -7.63 7.09 -0.38
N VAL A 125 -8.95 6.99 -0.25
CA VAL A 125 -9.77 6.11 -1.08
C VAL A 125 -9.67 6.52 -2.55
N LEU A 126 -9.68 7.83 -2.84
CA LEU A 126 -9.54 8.34 -4.19
C LEU A 126 -8.15 8.05 -4.78
N LEU A 127 -7.08 8.19 -4.00
CA LEU A 127 -5.72 7.86 -4.43
C LEU A 127 -5.57 6.36 -4.68
N GLU A 128 -6.08 5.51 -3.80
CA GLU A 128 -6.04 4.06 -3.96
C GLU A 128 -6.77 3.62 -5.23
N ALA A 129 -7.98 4.18 -5.47
CA ALA A 129 -8.75 3.89 -6.67
C ALA A 129 -8.06 4.35 -7.96
N LEU A 130 -7.54 5.59 -7.99
CA LEU A 130 -6.85 6.14 -9.15
C LEU A 130 -5.58 5.33 -9.45
N LEU A 131 -4.69 5.20 -8.45
CA LEU A 131 -3.38 4.58 -8.63
C LEU A 131 -3.50 3.09 -8.93
N GLY A 132 -4.47 2.39 -8.34
CA GLY A 132 -4.76 1.00 -8.68
C GLY A 132 -5.15 0.85 -10.15
N LYS A 133 -6.05 1.70 -10.66
CA LYS A 133 -6.41 1.64 -12.09
C LYS A 133 -5.27 2.02 -13.02
N VAL A 134 -4.43 2.98 -12.63
CA VAL A 134 -3.22 3.28 -13.42
C VAL A 134 -2.29 2.07 -13.42
N ALA A 135 -1.99 1.51 -12.25
CA ALA A 135 -1.08 0.38 -12.07
C ALA A 135 -1.54 -0.90 -12.78
N ASP A 136 -2.82 -1.21 -12.67
CA ASP A 136 -3.37 -2.50 -13.08
C ASP A 136 -3.90 -2.48 -14.52
N LEU A 137 -4.33 -1.33 -15.01
CA LEU A 137 -4.97 -1.21 -16.33
C LEU A 137 -4.16 -0.34 -17.30
N LEU A 138 -3.75 0.86 -16.88
CA LEU A 138 -3.13 1.81 -17.80
C LEU A 138 -1.67 1.44 -18.12
N LEU A 139 -0.85 1.13 -17.12
CA LEU A 139 0.57 0.82 -17.32
C LEU A 139 0.77 -0.42 -18.20
N PRO A 140 0.08 -1.56 -17.99
CA PRO A 140 0.20 -2.70 -18.90
C PRO A 140 -0.26 -2.34 -20.31
N ALA A 141 -1.34 -1.54 -20.42
CA ALA A 141 -1.87 -1.13 -21.71
C ALA A 141 -0.86 -0.32 -22.53
N LEU A 142 -0.09 0.56 -21.87
CA LEU A 142 0.98 1.35 -22.48
C LEU A 142 2.22 0.51 -22.79
N ALA A 143 2.63 -0.39 -21.89
CA ALA A 143 3.79 -1.25 -22.11
C ALA A 143 3.62 -2.17 -23.34
N GLU A 144 2.39 -2.60 -23.61
CA GLU A 144 2.00 -3.40 -24.79
C GLU A 144 1.92 -2.60 -26.10
N ALA A 145 1.90 -1.27 -26.05
CA ALA A 145 1.69 -0.42 -27.22
C ALA A 145 3.01 -0.08 -27.93
N SER A 146 3.16 -0.51 -29.18
CA SER A 146 4.40 -0.31 -29.97
C SER A 146 4.75 1.14 -30.31
N GLY A 147 3.85 2.09 -30.06
CA GLY A 147 4.06 3.53 -30.28
C GLY A 147 4.39 4.33 -29.02
N VAL A 148 4.51 3.67 -27.85
CA VAL A 148 4.77 4.32 -26.57
C VAL A 148 5.97 3.66 -25.90
N SER A 149 6.98 4.45 -25.56
CA SER A 149 8.08 4.01 -24.69
C SER A 149 7.71 4.33 -23.25
N LEU A 150 7.23 3.33 -22.50
CA LEU A 150 6.86 3.52 -21.11
C LEU A 150 8.10 3.80 -20.24
N ALA A 151 9.24 3.22 -20.58
CA ALA A 151 10.51 3.52 -19.92
C ALA A 151 10.88 5.01 -20.00
N ASP A 152 10.75 5.63 -21.19
CA ASP A 152 11.04 7.07 -21.36
C ASP A 152 10.03 7.95 -20.63
N LEU A 153 8.76 7.55 -20.57
CA LEU A 153 7.74 8.25 -19.77
C LEU A 153 8.04 8.13 -18.28
N ALA A 154 8.38 6.94 -17.80
CA ALA A 154 8.68 6.67 -16.38
C ALA A 154 9.93 7.41 -15.89
N ALA A 155 10.91 7.61 -16.76
CA ALA A 155 12.12 8.40 -16.48
C ALA A 155 11.84 9.90 -16.32
N GLN A 156 10.74 10.40 -16.90
CA GLN A 156 10.30 11.80 -16.79
C GLN A 156 9.34 12.04 -15.62
N LEU A 157 8.86 10.98 -14.95
CA LEU A 157 8.01 11.13 -13.78
C LEU A 157 8.78 11.84 -12.65
N PRO A 158 8.12 12.75 -11.92
CA PRO A 158 8.76 13.42 -10.81
C PRO A 158 9.18 12.41 -9.74
N ALA A 159 10.35 12.62 -9.14
CA ALA A 159 10.76 11.84 -7.98
C ALA A 159 9.83 12.16 -6.80
N ILE A 160 9.52 11.15 -6.00
CA ILE A 160 8.86 11.34 -4.70
C ILE A 160 9.99 11.62 -3.69
N PRO A 161 9.99 12.76 -2.99
CA PRO A 161 11.04 13.05 -2.02
C PRO A 161 11.08 12.00 -0.91
N SER A 162 12.26 11.47 -0.60
CA SER A 162 12.46 10.48 0.46
C SER A 162 12.17 11.05 1.85
N GLU A 163 12.45 12.34 2.06
CA GLU A 163 12.27 13.08 3.31
C GLU A 163 10.89 13.74 3.45
N LEU A 164 9.86 13.22 2.79
CA LEU A 164 8.50 13.71 3.05
C LEU A 164 8.15 13.56 4.53
N PRO A 165 7.42 14.53 5.13
CA PRO A 165 7.06 14.48 6.53
C PRO A 165 6.42 13.14 6.89
N SER A 166 7.03 12.45 7.84
CA SER A 166 6.45 11.28 8.48
C SER A 166 5.75 11.75 9.75
N ALA A 167 4.60 11.18 10.04
CA ALA A 167 4.05 11.30 11.37
C ALA A 167 5.02 10.62 12.34
N GLN A 168 5.44 11.33 13.38
CA GLN A 168 6.10 10.65 14.48
C GLN A 168 5.13 9.61 15.04
N PRO A 169 5.56 8.37 15.29
CA PRO A 169 4.72 7.41 15.99
C PRO A 169 4.33 8.05 17.32
N GLY A 170 3.06 8.42 17.46
CA GLY A 170 2.50 8.77 18.75
C GLY A 170 2.80 7.64 19.72
N PRO A 171 3.01 7.92 21.02
CA PRO A 171 3.26 6.86 21.99
C PRO A 171 2.17 5.81 21.83
N ALA A 172 2.59 4.58 21.52
CA ALA A 172 1.69 3.45 21.41
C ALA A 172 0.75 3.50 22.62
N ALA A 173 -0.55 3.61 22.36
CA ALA A 173 -1.53 3.65 23.42
C ALA A 173 -1.40 2.36 24.22
N HIS A 174 -0.69 2.43 25.35
CA HIS A 174 -0.69 1.39 26.35
C HIS A 174 -2.14 1.19 26.78
N ALA A 175 -2.72 0.07 26.36
CA ALA A 175 -3.99 -0.42 26.86
C ALA A 175 -3.89 -0.46 28.39
N HIS A 176 -4.61 0.45 29.04
CA HIS A 176 -4.67 0.55 30.49
C HIS A 176 -5.36 -0.69 31.03
N GLY A 177 -4.58 -1.55 31.68
CA GLY A 177 -5.09 -2.56 32.58
C GLY A 177 -5.53 -1.94 33.90
N HIS A 178 -6.70 -2.37 34.40
CA HIS A 178 -7.08 -2.59 35.81
C HIS A 178 -8.51 -3.17 35.79
N GLY A 179 -8.90 -4.16 36.58
CA GLY A 179 -8.25 -4.81 37.71
C GLY A 179 -8.96 -6.11 38.10
N HIS A 180 -8.34 -6.81 39.04
CA HIS A 180 -8.69 -8.15 39.53
C HIS A 180 -10.11 -8.30 40.10
N GLY A 181 -10.79 -9.36 39.66
CA GLY A 181 -11.85 -10.04 40.38
C GLY A 181 -11.55 -11.55 40.41
N HIS A 182 -11.26 -12.08 41.59
CA HIS A 182 -10.87 -13.47 41.84
C HIS A 182 -12.08 -14.40 41.64
N GLY A 183 -11.94 -15.49 40.88
CA GLY A 183 -13.01 -16.50 40.81
C GLY A 183 -12.77 -17.63 39.80
N GLY A 184 -12.34 -18.79 40.31
CA GLY A 184 -12.71 -20.09 39.74
C GLY A 184 -11.72 -20.71 38.75
N CYS A 185 -11.04 -21.76 39.21
CA CYS A 185 -10.25 -22.70 38.43
C CYS A 185 -11.14 -23.58 37.53
N GLY A 186 -10.65 -23.97 36.35
CA GLY A 186 -11.22 -25.06 35.57
C GLY A 186 -10.50 -25.31 34.23
N CYS A 187 -9.59 -26.30 34.23
CA CYS A 187 -9.06 -27.06 33.07
C CYS A 187 -8.15 -26.27 32.09
N GLY A 188 -6.92 -26.63 31.73
CA GLY A 188 -6.29 -27.93 31.55
C GLY A 188 -6.32 -28.31 30.05
N GLU A 189 -5.18 -28.11 29.35
CA GLU A 189 -4.80 -28.68 28.02
C GLU A 189 -5.44 -27.95 26.77
N GLU A 190 -4.83 -27.61 25.61
CA GLU A 190 -3.56 -27.91 24.89
C GLU A 190 -3.26 -26.85 23.79
N ASN A 191 -2.03 -26.91 23.25
CA ASN A 191 -1.46 -26.27 22.03
C ASN A 191 -1.02 -24.81 22.09
N GLU A 192 0.30 -24.60 22.20
CA GLU A 192 0.98 -23.43 21.58
C GLU A 192 0.83 -23.54 20.06
N GLU A 193 -0.34 -23.20 19.52
CA GLU A 193 -0.54 -23.10 18.08
C GLU A 193 0.38 -21.99 17.54
N MET A 194 1.27 -22.39 16.63
CA MET A 194 2.18 -21.49 15.94
C MET A 194 1.35 -20.42 15.21
N PRO A 195 1.64 -19.11 15.39
CA PRO A 195 0.78 -18.04 14.89
C PRO A 195 0.49 -18.19 13.40
N GLU A 196 -0.79 -18.16 13.02
CA GLU A 196 -1.25 -18.36 11.65
C GLU A 196 -1.80 -17.06 11.05
N LEU A 197 -1.37 -16.77 9.82
CA LEU A 197 -1.88 -15.67 9.00
C LEU A 197 -2.48 -16.24 7.71
N ASP A 198 -3.80 -16.21 7.61
CA ASP A 198 -4.51 -16.53 6.37
C ASP A 198 -4.70 -15.29 5.50
N VAL A 199 -3.93 -15.21 4.42
CA VAL A 199 -3.99 -14.06 3.52
C VAL A 199 -5.17 -14.09 2.56
N ARG A 200 -5.90 -15.20 2.48
CA ARG A 200 -7.11 -15.30 1.65
C ARG A 200 -8.21 -14.37 2.17
N GLU A 201 -8.23 -14.12 3.48
CA GLU A 201 -9.15 -13.21 4.15
C GLU A 201 -8.72 -11.74 4.07
N ILE A 202 -7.48 -11.48 3.65
CA ILE A 202 -6.90 -10.15 3.58
C ILE A 202 -7.09 -9.57 2.16
N PRO A 203 -7.64 -8.35 2.02
CA PRO A 203 -7.74 -7.66 0.74
C PRO A 203 -6.39 -7.61 0.03
N HIS A 204 -6.40 -7.91 -1.27
CA HIS A 204 -5.17 -8.03 -2.07
C HIS A 204 -4.25 -6.79 -1.95
N ALA A 205 -4.85 -5.59 -1.93
CA ALA A 205 -4.14 -4.31 -1.86
C ALA A 205 -3.21 -4.15 -0.64
N ILE A 206 -3.57 -4.75 0.51
CA ILE A 206 -2.80 -4.62 1.75
C ILE A 206 -2.06 -5.91 2.13
N ARG A 207 -2.35 -7.01 1.43
CA ARG A 207 -1.90 -8.36 1.77
C ARG A 207 -0.40 -8.47 1.99
N HIS A 208 0.41 -7.99 1.05
CA HIS A 208 1.87 -8.08 1.16
C HIS A 208 2.40 -7.28 2.37
N ALA A 209 1.88 -6.05 2.58
CA ALA A 209 2.25 -5.25 3.73
C ALA A 209 1.89 -5.95 5.05
N THR A 210 0.72 -6.59 5.11
CA THR A 210 0.31 -7.39 6.27
C THR A 210 1.24 -8.58 6.50
N VAL A 211 1.62 -9.32 5.45
CA VAL A 211 2.58 -10.43 5.59
C VAL A 211 3.94 -9.93 6.07
N PHE A 212 4.45 -8.83 5.52
CA PHE A 212 5.73 -8.28 5.95
C PHE A 212 5.72 -7.82 7.40
N GLY A 213 4.67 -7.08 7.81
CA GLY A 213 4.53 -6.64 9.20
C GLY A 213 4.40 -7.81 10.17
N ALA A 214 3.62 -8.84 9.80
CA ALA A 214 3.47 -10.05 10.59
C ALA A 214 4.81 -10.79 10.72
N PHE A 215 5.55 -10.97 9.63
CA PHE A 215 6.86 -11.63 9.66
C PHE A 215 7.91 -10.83 10.44
N ASP A 216 7.96 -9.50 10.30
CA ASP A 216 8.87 -8.64 11.06
C ASP A 216 8.62 -8.69 12.57
N ALA A 217 7.38 -9.00 12.98
CA ALA A 217 7.00 -9.20 14.38
C ALA A 217 7.37 -10.59 14.93
N VAL A 218 7.71 -11.56 14.09
CA VAL A 218 8.16 -12.90 14.52
C VAL A 218 9.54 -12.75 15.21
N PRO A 219 9.71 -13.24 16.45
CA PRO A 219 11.02 -13.26 17.11
C PRO A 219 12.05 -14.07 16.32
N VAL A 220 13.33 -13.71 16.42
CA VAL A 220 14.42 -14.53 15.83
C VAL A 220 14.40 -15.93 16.44
N GLY A 221 14.44 -16.96 15.59
CA GLY A 221 14.29 -18.38 15.98
C GLY A 221 12.85 -18.86 16.08
N ALA A 222 11.85 -17.99 15.96
CA ALA A 222 10.44 -18.35 15.97
C ALA A 222 9.87 -18.44 14.53
N SER A 223 8.67 -19.01 14.44
CA SER A 223 8.00 -19.29 13.17
C SER A 223 6.53 -18.86 13.20
N MET A 224 5.97 -18.63 12.02
CA MET A 224 4.54 -18.44 11.78
C MET A 224 4.06 -19.29 10.60
N ILE A 225 2.77 -19.61 10.53
CA ILE A 225 2.13 -20.19 9.35
C ILE A 225 1.60 -19.05 8.45
N LEU A 226 1.90 -19.13 7.17
CA LEU A 226 1.25 -18.34 6.12
C LEU A 226 0.33 -19.26 5.31
N VAL A 227 -0.95 -18.91 5.20
CA VAL A 227 -1.91 -19.60 4.34
C VAL A 227 -2.25 -18.74 3.13
N ALA A 228 -1.98 -19.24 1.93
CA ALA A 228 -2.15 -18.53 0.67
C ALA A 228 -3.06 -19.30 -0.31
N PRO A 229 -3.75 -18.59 -1.24
CA PRO A 229 -4.59 -19.25 -2.25
C PRO A 229 -3.78 -19.93 -3.36
N HIS A 230 -2.48 -19.68 -3.46
CA HIS A 230 -1.52 -20.27 -4.41
C HIS A 230 -0.11 -20.18 -3.83
N ASP A 231 0.87 -20.81 -4.46
CA ASP A 231 2.28 -20.74 -4.05
C ASP A 231 2.81 -19.29 -4.15
N PRO A 232 3.15 -18.62 -3.03
CA PRO A 232 3.44 -17.19 -3.02
C PRO A 232 4.90 -16.87 -3.36
N ILE A 233 5.47 -17.51 -4.39
CA ILE A 233 6.90 -17.41 -4.75
C ILE A 233 7.39 -15.94 -4.83
N PRO A 234 6.70 -14.99 -5.50
CA PRO A 234 7.16 -13.61 -5.57
C PRO A 234 7.24 -12.93 -4.19
N LEU A 235 6.28 -13.22 -3.31
CA LEU A 235 6.25 -12.69 -1.95
C LEU A 235 7.38 -13.27 -1.09
N LEU A 236 7.70 -14.57 -1.26
CA LEU A 236 8.81 -15.20 -0.56
C LEU A 236 10.16 -14.59 -0.97
N HIS A 237 10.33 -14.26 -2.25
CA HIS A 237 11.52 -13.57 -2.73
C HIS A 237 11.65 -12.17 -2.10
N GLN A 238 10.56 -11.40 -2.07
CA GLN A 238 10.55 -10.07 -1.44
C GLN A 238 10.83 -10.13 0.07
N LEU A 239 10.28 -11.13 0.77
CA LEU A 239 10.59 -11.38 2.18
C LEU A 239 12.08 -11.71 2.38
N ALA A 240 12.67 -12.52 1.51
CA ALA A 240 14.08 -12.86 1.57
C ALA A 240 14.97 -11.64 1.33
N GLU A 241 14.67 -10.82 0.33
CA GLU A 241 15.39 -9.57 0.05
C GLU A 241 15.32 -8.60 1.24
N ARG A 242 14.12 -8.34 1.74
CA ARG A 242 13.89 -7.42 2.87
C ARG A 242 14.53 -7.89 4.17
N SER A 243 14.52 -9.20 4.42
CA SER A 243 15.15 -9.79 5.61
C SER A 243 16.67 -9.99 5.44
N GLY A 244 17.26 -9.66 4.28
CA GLY A 244 18.68 -9.92 4.00
C GLY A 244 19.01 -11.42 4.05
N GLY A 245 18.10 -12.26 3.57
CA GLY A 245 18.19 -13.72 3.58
C GLY A 245 17.87 -14.36 4.93
N ARG A 246 17.43 -13.60 5.94
CA ARG A 246 17.11 -14.09 7.29
C ARG A 246 15.71 -14.68 7.39
N ILE A 247 15.38 -15.54 6.44
CA ILE A 247 14.13 -16.30 6.40
C ILE A 247 14.40 -17.74 6.00
N ALA A 248 13.76 -18.68 6.69
CA ALA A 248 13.66 -20.07 6.28
C ALA A 248 12.20 -20.43 5.98
N VAL A 249 11.96 -21.07 4.84
CA VAL A 249 10.61 -21.41 4.35
C VAL A 249 10.44 -22.94 4.34
N GLY A 250 9.47 -23.43 5.10
CA GLY A 250 8.98 -24.81 5.06
C GLY A 250 7.62 -24.86 4.38
N TYR A 251 7.36 -25.88 3.58
CA TYR A 251 6.04 -26.11 3.00
C TYR A 251 5.35 -27.22 3.79
N GLU A 252 4.25 -26.87 4.44
CA GLU A 252 3.42 -27.82 5.20
C GLU A 252 2.34 -28.43 4.30
N GLU A 253 1.79 -27.62 3.38
CA GLU A 253 0.78 -28.06 2.41
C GLU A 253 1.01 -27.36 1.07
N ARG A 254 0.85 -28.12 -0.02
CA ARG A 254 1.08 -27.66 -1.39
C ARG A 254 -0.15 -27.86 -2.28
N GLY A 255 -1.25 -27.16 -1.96
CA GLY A 255 -2.45 -27.06 -2.80
C GLY A 255 -3.18 -28.38 -3.10
N PRO A 256 -4.30 -28.33 -3.86
CA PRO A 256 -4.88 -27.16 -4.54
C PRO A 256 -5.84 -26.32 -3.69
N GLU A 257 -6.22 -26.79 -2.50
CA GLU A 257 -7.23 -26.16 -1.63
C GLU A 257 -6.64 -25.02 -0.79
N ALA A 258 -5.42 -25.19 -0.29
CA ALA A 258 -4.63 -24.15 0.36
C ALA A 258 -3.12 -24.40 0.21
N TRP A 259 -2.34 -23.33 0.25
CA TRP A 259 -0.89 -23.42 0.41
C TRP A 259 -0.54 -22.98 1.82
N ARG A 260 0.01 -23.89 2.63
CA ARG A 260 0.40 -23.61 4.03
C ARG A 260 1.91 -23.66 4.11
N LEU A 261 2.52 -22.54 4.50
CA LEU A 261 3.97 -22.40 4.58
C LEU A 261 4.37 -22.02 6.01
N ARG A 262 5.36 -22.70 6.58
CA ARG A 262 6.04 -22.29 7.81
C ARG A 262 7.13 -21.28 7.44
N LEU A 263 6.99 -20.04 7.88
CA LEU A 263 8.01 -19.00 7.75
C LEU A 263 8.75 -18.85 9.07
N THR A 264 10.07 -18.98 9.06
CA THR A 264 10.92 -18.87 10.24
C THR A 264 11.89 -17.72 10.08
N ARG A 265 12.00 -16.87 11.11
CA ARG A 265 13.00 -15.80 11.13
C ARG A 265 14.30 -16.34 11.70
N VAL A 266 15.39 -16.28 10.94
CA VAL A 266 16.71 -16.82 11.34
C VAL A 266 17.73 -15.75 11.71
#